data_AF-A0A1Q6RTH3-F1
#
_entry.id   AF-A0A1Q6RTH3-F1
#
_cell.length_a   1.000
_cell.length_b   1.000
_cell.length_c   1.000
_cell.angle_alpha   90.00
_cell.angle_beta   90.00
_cell.angle_gamma   90.00
#
_symmetry.space_group_name_H-M   'P 1'
#
loop_
_entity.id
_entity.type
_entity.pdbx_description
1 polymer ?
#
loop_
_entity_poly.entity_id
_entity_poly.type
_entity_poly.pdbx_seq_one_letter_code
_entity_poly.pdbx_strand_id
1 'polypeptide(L)'
;MKKFMAMLLALVMTLSLAACGKKADDTSKDDANVDDTAPEITYAVEAGSAGEEVALANGFKTVSVNSQADALMEVSSGTSDAAIIDLLMAGAMVGEGTSYPDLKVTDQKLNSELYGVGCRKGSDLASFINSVMGEAYADGTMQELANTYGVQEALLEQSASEFTASETDSDVKYIQDKGTLIVGITEFAPMDYKSADDEWIGFDADMAKLVAEKLGVEVQFIVIDWDMKVNELDSKNIDVVWNGMTLTDGVKAAMECSNAYCENAQVVITK
;
A
#
# COMPACT_ATOMS: atom_id res chain seq x y z
N MET A 1 18.29 -43.37 -17.57
CA MET A 1 17.65 -44.55 -18.17
C MET A 1 16.13 -44.37 -18.08
N LYS A 2 15.47 -44.11 -19.22
CA LYS A 2 14.38 -44.92 -19.81
C LYS A 2 13.06 -44.87 -18.98
N LYS A 3 11.92 -44.31 -19.44
CA LYS A 3 11.34 -44.32 -20.81
C LYS A 3 10.26 -43.23 -21.02
N PHE A 4 10.31 -42.66 -22.22
CA PHE A 4 9.23 -42.05 -23.00
C PHE A 4 8.23 -43.12 -23.52
N MET A 5 6.96 -42.73 -23.70
CA MET A 5 5.99 -43.16 -24.75
C MET A 5 4.65 -42.46 -24.41
N ALA A 6 4.05 -41.53 -25.16
CA ALA A 6 3.79 -41.34 -26.60
C ALA A 6 2.75 -42.32 -27.20
N MET A 7 1.57 -41.76 -27.48
CA MET A 7 0.76 -41.87 -28.72
C MET A 7 -0.16 -43.10 -29.00
N LEU A 8 -1.45 -42.77 -29.13
CA LEU A 8 -2.30 -42.82 -30.35
C LEU A 8 -3.14 -44.07 -30.70
N LEU A 9 -4.32 -43.75 -31.29
CA LEU A 9 -5.30 -44.53 -32.08
C LEU A 9 -6.29 -45.44 -31.36
N ALA A 10 -7.53 -45.66 -31.79
CA ALA A 10 -8.54 -44.97 -32.63
C ALA A 10 -9.66 -46.02 -32.87
N LEU A 11 -10.88 -45.54 -33.13
CA LEU A 11 -11.98 -46.22 -33.85
C LEU A 11 -12.62 -47.46 -33.21
N VAL A 12 -13.96 -47.42 -33.01
CA VAL A 12 -14.92 -48.21 -33.81
C VAL A 12 -16.26 -47.46 -33.86
N MET A 13 -16.76 -47.25 -35.08
CA MET A 13 -18.08 -46.74 -35.43
C MET A 13 -19.15 -47.81 -35.22
N THR A 14 -20.38 -47.41 -34.88
CA THR A 14 -21.58 -47.94 -35.56
C THR A 14 -22.68 -46.89 -35.60
N LEU A 15 -22.95 -46.40 -36.81
CA LEU A 15 -24.21 -45.75 -37.18
C LEU A 15 -25.34 -46.80 -37.20
N SER A 16 -26.53 -46.40 -36.76
CA SER A 16 -27.77 -46.93 -37.33
C SER A 16 -28.80 -45.80 -37.43
N LEU A 17 -29.10 -45.42 -38.67
CA LEU A 17 -30.11 -44.44 -39.06
C LEU A 17 -31.48 -45.12 -39.23
N ALA A 18 -32.48 -44.43 -38.69
CA ALA A 18 -33.83 -44.21 -39.22
C ALA A 18 -34.82 -45.37 -39.37
N ALA A 19 -35.92 -45.27 -38.60
CA ALA A 19 -37.25 -45.67 -39.04
C ALA A 19 -38.24 -44.52 -38.76
N CYS A 20 -38.90 -44.03 -39.82
CA CYS A 20 -39.89 -42.96 -39.78
C CYS A 20 -41.27 -43.43 -39.29
N GLY A 21 -41.95 -42.59 -38.50
CA GLY A 21 -43.39 -42.64 -38.23
C GLY A 21 -43.88 -41.25 -37.79
N LYS A 22 -44.92 -40.73 -38.43
CA LYS A 22 -45.28 -39.30 -38.53
C LYS A 22 -46.59 -39.01 -37.76
N LYS A 23 -46.62 -38.01 -36.86
CA LYS A 23 -47.59 -36.87 -36.82
C LYS A 23 -47.55 -36.05 -35.51
N ALA A 24 -47.27 -34.76 -35.70
CA ALA A 24 -47.85 -33.52 -35.15
C ALA A 24 -48.17 -33.34 -33.65
N ASP A 25 -47.54 -32.29 -33.09
CA ASP A 25 -47.96 -31.26 -32.11
C ASP A 25 -46.76 -31.01 -31.16
N ASP A 26 -46.36 -29.83 -30.71
CA ASP A 26 -46.73 -28.43 -30.88
C ASP A 26 -45.55 -27.65 -30.24
N THR A 27 -45.23 -26.48 -30.78
CA THR A 27 -44.53 -25.31 -30.20
C THR A 27 -43.21 -25.37 -29.38
N SER A 28 -42.33 -24.42 -29.77
CA SER A 28 -41.22 -23.72 -29.07
C SER A 28 -40.02 -24.50 -28.50
N LYS A 29 -38.90 -24.36 -29.22
CA LYS A 29 -37.57 -24.25 -28.63
C LYS A 29 -37.50 -22.94 -27.84
N ASP A 30 -37.24 -23.02 -26.54
CA ASP A 30 -36.62 -21.94 -25.78
C ASP A 30 -35.19 -22.38 -25.47
N ASP A 31 -34.29 -22.13 -26.43
CA ASP A 31 -32.87 -21.98 -26.15
C ASP A 31 -32.72 -20.61 -25.45
N ALA A 32 -33.01 -20.57 -24.14
CA ALA A 32 -32.69 -19.42 -23.31
C ALA A 32 -31.16 -19.39 -23.14
N ASN A 33 -30.50 -18.72 -24.08
CA ASN A 33 -29.18 -18.16 -23.87
C ASN A 33 -29.35 -17.10 -22.76
N VAL A 34 -29.17 -17.53 -21.51
CA VAL A 34 -29.03 -16.60 -20.40
C VAL A 34 -27.66 -15.96 -20.59
N ASP A 35 -27.67 -14.81 -21.22
CA ASP A 35 -26.55 -13.86 -21.21
C ASP A 35 -26.42 -13.34 -19.78
N ASP A 36 -25.83 -14.16 -18.91
CA ASP A 36 -25.46 -13.83 -17.53
C ASP A 36 -24.06 -13.20 -17.53
N THR A 37 -23.82 -12.25 -18.42
CA THR A 37 -22.64 -11.39 -18.30
C THR A 37 -23.09 -10.12 -17.61
N ALA A 38 -22.87 -10.06 -16.30
CA ALA A 38 -22.79 -8.79 -15.61
C ALA A 38 -21.92 -7.83 -16.46
N PRO A 39 -22.29 -6.54 -16.59
CA PRO A 39 -21.50 -5.60 -17.36
C PRO A 39 -20.05 -5.61 -16.85
N GLU A 40 -19.12 -5.82 -17.79
CA GLU A 40 -17.70 -5.93 -17.50
C GLU A 40 -17.17 -4.56 -17.02
N ILE A 41 -16.92 -4.45 -15.72
CA ILE A 41 -16.41 -3.24 -15.05
C ILE A 41 -15.03 -2.90 -15.62
N THR A 42 -14.85 -1.63 -16.01
CA THR A 42 -13.57 -1.11 -16.49
C THR A 42 -12.88 -0.30 -15.38
N TYR A 43 -11.66 -0.67 -15.05
CA TYR A 43 -10.86 -0.08 -13.98
C TYR A 43 -9.76 0.84 -14.55
N ALA A 44 -9.79 2.12 -14.22
CA ALA A 44 -8.68 3.03 -14.50
C ALA A 44 -7.51 2.75 -13.55
N VAL A 45 -6.29 2.63 -14.08
CA VAL A 45 -5.06 2.33 -13.32
C VAL A 45 -3.90 3.14 -13.87
N GLU A 46 -2.98 3.57 -13.01
CA GLU A 46 -1.73 4.20 -13.46
C GLU A 46 -0.81 3.15 -14.10
N ALA A 47 -0.27 3.47 -15.27
CA ALA A 47 0.63 2.61 -16.02
C ALA A 47 1.89 2.26 -15.21
N GLY A 48 2.17 0.97 -15.03
CA GLY A 48 3.33 0.49 -14.28
C GLY A 48 3.20 0.57 -12.75
N SER A 49 2.02 0.94 -12.24
CA SER A 49 1.75 0.98 -10.79
C SER A 49 1.46 -0.41 -10.21
N ALA A 50 1.57 -0.53 -8.88
CA ALA A 50 1.10 -1.71 -8.15
C ALA A 50 -0.40 -1.97 -8.36
N GLY A 51 -1.21 -0.91 -8.54
CA GLY A 51 -2.62 -1.02 -8.85
C GLY A 51 -2.88 -1.70 -10.19
N GLU A 52 -2.10 -1.38 -11.23
CA GLU A 52 -2.18 -2.06 -12.53
C GLU A 52 -1.77 -3.53 -12.42
N GLU A 53 -0.66 -3.84 -11.73
CA GLU A 53 -0.22 -5.22 -11.51
C GLU A 53 -1.31 -6.06 -10.84
N VAL A 54 -1.89 -5.54 -9.75
CA VAL A 54 -2.93 -6.25 -9.00
C VAL A 54 -4.21 -6.38 -9.82
N ALA A 55 -4.60 -5.36 -10.59
CA ALA A 55 -5.75 -5.44 -11.47
C ALA A 55 -5.59 -6.55 -12.53
N LEU A 56 -4.43 -6.60 -13.19
CA LEU A 56 -4.11 -7.62 -14.19
C LEU A 56 -4.04 -9.02 -13.60
N ALA A 57 -3.48 -9.18 -12.40
CA ALA A 57 -3.43 -10.46 -11.69
C ALA A 57 -4.82 -11.00 -11.36
N ASN A 58 -5.79 -10.11 -11.11
CA ASN A 58 -7.20 -10.45 -10.89
C ASN A 58 -8.00 -10.61 -12.20
N GLY A 59 -7.38 -10.40 -13.36
CA GLY A 59 -8.03 -10.50 -14.66
C GLY A 59 -9.01 -9.36 -14.95
N PHE A 60 -8.84 -8.20 -14.28
CA PHE A 60 -9.68 -7.04 -14.51
C PHE A 60 -9.38 -6.39 -15.85
N LYS A 61 -10.42 -5.82 -16.47
CA LYS A 61 -10.28 -4.97 -17.63
C LYS A 61 -9.81 -3.60 -17.20
N THR A 62 -8.66 -3.18 -17.72
CA THR A 62 -8.02 -1.93 -17.30
C THR A 62 -8.00 -0.87 -18.40
N VAL A 63 -8.08 0.38 -17.98
CA VAL A 63 -7.72 1.57 -18.77
C VAL A 63 -6.46 2.15 -18.12
N SER A 64 -5.35 2.06 -18.83
CA SER A 64 -4.06 2.55 -18.33
C SER A 64 -3.95 4.06 -18.57
N VAL A 65 -3.61 4.81 -17.52
CA VAL A 65 -3.46 6.27 -17.52
C VAL A 65 -2.09 6.67 -16.97
N ASN A 66 -1.74 7.96 -17.00
CA ASN A 66 -0.39 8.41 -16.64
C ASN A 66 -0.17 8.64 -15.14
N SER A 67 -1.23 8.74 -14.34
CA SER A 67 -1.14 9.00 -12.90
C SER A 67 -2.39 8.50 -12.16
N GLN A 68 -2.28 8.26 -10.85
CA GLN A 68 -3.45 7.97 -10.00
C GLN A 68 -4.51 9.07 -10.04
N ALA A 69 -4.10 10.34 -10.17
CA ALA A 69 -5.01 11.47 -10.31
C ALA A 69 -5.81 11.40 -11.62
N ASP A 70 -5.18 10.99 -12.72
CA ASP A 70 -5.87 10.74 -13.99
C ASP A 70 -6.86 9.57 -13.85
N ALA A 71 -6.53 8.55 -13.06
CA ALA A 71 -7.42 7.40 -12.85
C ALA A 71 -8.71 7.82 -12.12
N LEU A 72 -8.58 8.68 -11.11
CA LEU A 72 -9.73 9.29 -10.43
C LEU A 72 -10.56 10.18 -11.37
N MET A 73 -9.90 10.93 -12.27
CA MET A 73 -10.58 11.75 -13.28
C MET A 73 -11.40 10.91 -14.26
N GLU A 74 -10.92 9.73 -14.67
CA GLU A 74 -11.68 8.80 -15.52
C GLU A 74 -13.00 8.37 -14.86
N VAL A 75 -12.96 8.04 -13.56
CA VAL A 75 -14.16 7.67 -12.79
C VAL A 75 -15.09 8.87 -12.60
N SER A 76 -14.53 10.01 -12.22
CA SER A 76 -15.27 11.26 -12.02
C SER A 76 -15.99 11.71 -13.29
N SER A 77 -15.34 11.61 -14.45
CA SER A 77 -15.95 11.92 -15.75
C SER A 77 -16.90 10.83 -16.27
N GLY A 78 -16.77 9.60 -15.76
CA GLY A 78 -17.59 8.44 -16.16
C GLY A 78 -17.08 7.72 -17.41
N THR A 79 -15.81 7.93 -17.78
CA THR A 79 -15.16 7.17 -18.86
C THR A 79 -14.64 5.82 -18.39
N SER A 80 -14.44 5.64 -17.08
CA SER A 80 -14.23 4.35 -16.41
C SER A 80 -15.24 4.14 -15.28
N ASP A 81 -15.52 2.89 -14.95
CA ASP A 81 -16.51 2.53 -13.91
C ASP A 81 -15.92 2.66 -12.50
N ALA A 82 -14.63 2.33 -12.36
CA ALA A 82 -13.88 2.38 -11.12
C ALA A 82 -12.41 2.73 -11.37
N ALA A 83 -11.68 3.08 -10.33
CA ALA A 83 -10.22 3.22 -10.35
C ALA A 83 -9.59 2.32 -9.30
N ILE A 84 -8.35 1.89 -9.54
CA ILE A 84 -7.52 1.24 -8.52
C ILE A 84 -6.32 2.13 -8.25
N ILE A 85 -6.23 2.60 -7.01
CA ILE A 85 -5.18 3.51 -6.54
C ILE A 85 -4.74 3.15 -5.12
N ASP A 86 -3.66 3.75 -4.64
CA ASP A 86 -3.19 3.59 -3.26
C ASP A 86 -4.19 4.17 -2.25
N LEU A 87 -4.43 3.47 -1.14
CA LEU A 87 -5.32 3.92 -0.06
C LEU A 87 -4.85 5.26 0.53
N LEU A 88 -3.54 5.43 0.71
CA LEU A 88 -2.97 6.69 1.18
C LEU A 88 -3.27 7.85 0.23
N MET A 89 -3.17 7.61 -1.09
CA MET A 89 -3.51 8.61 -2.10
C MET A 89 -5.02 8.87 -2.14
N ALA A 90 -5.83 7.82 -1.99
CA ALA A 90 -7.28 7.92 -1.96
C ALA A 90 -7.74 8.80 -0.78
N GLY A 91 -7.19 8.58 0.42
CA GLY A 91 -7.54 9.37 1.61
C GLY A 91 -7.27 10.87 1.47
N ALA A 92 -6.25 11.27 0.71
CA ALA A 92 -5.92 12.66 0.44
C ALA A 92 -6.76 13.29 -0.69
N MET A 93 -7.27 12.49 -1.63
CA MET A 93 -7.84 12.97 -2.88
C MET A 93 -9.35 12.79 -3.03
N VAL A 94 -9.95 11.91 -2.23
CA VAL A 94 -11.33 11.43 -2.38
C VAL A 94 -12.17 11.75 -1.14
N GLY A 95 -13.44 12.13 -1.34
CA GLY A 95 -14.39 12.42 -0.26
C GLY A 95 -14.56 13.91 0.02
N GLU A 96 -15.50 14.24 0.91
CA GLU A 96 -15.93 15.63 1.16
C GLU A 96 -14.73 16.55 1.47
N GLY A 97 -14.63 17.69 0.76
CA GLY A 97 -13.56 18.66 0.95
C GLY A 97 -12.25 18.38 0.19
N THR A 98 -12.18 17.29 -0.58
CA THR A 98 -11.00 16.93 -1.38
C THR A 98 -11.15 17.33 -2.87
N SER A 99 -10.18 16.93 -3.70
CA SER A 99 -10.22 17.17 -5.15
C SER A 99 -11.35 16.39 -5.85
N TYR A 100 -11.78 15.26 -5.29
CA TYR A 100 -12.83 14.40 -5.84
C TYR A 100 -13.91 14.11 -4.78
N PRO A 101 -14.77 15.10 -4.47
CA PRO A 101 -15.70 15.03 -3.34
C PRO A 101 -16.83 14.00 -3.51
N ASP A 102 -17.17 13.67 -4.74
CA ASP A 102 -18.23 12.71 -5.07
C ASP A 102 -17.72 11.27 -5.24
N LEU A 103 -16.41 11.06 -5.16
CA LEU A 103 -15.84 9.71 -5.21
C LEU A 103 -15.76 9.09 -3.81
N LYS A 104 -15.70 7.76 -3.75
CA LYS A 104 -15.67 6.99 -2.50
C LYS A 104 -14.71 5.81 -2.61
N VAL A 105 -13.97 5.61 -1.53
CA VAL A 105 -13.20 4.37 -1.30
C VAL A 105 -14.19 3.26 -0.97
N THR A 106 -14.07 2.12 -1.64
CA THR A 106 -14.86 0.92 -1.30
C THR A 106 -14.14 0.06 -0.26
N ASP A 107 -14.86 -0.88 0.36
CA ASP A 107 -14.28 -1.85 1.30
C ASP A 107 -13.32 -2.86 0.61
N GLN A 108 -13.21 -2.84 -0.71
CA GLN A 108 -12.39 -3.76 -1.48
C GLN A 108 -10.91 -3.33 -1.46
N LYS A 109 -10.15 -3.91 -0.52
CA LYS A 109 -8.68 -3.92 -0.53
C LYS A 109 -8.17 -5.10 -1.38
N LEU A 110 -7.30 -4.83 -2.34
CA LEU A 110 -6.79 -5.85 -3.26
C LEU A 110 -5.44 -6.44 -2.82
N ASN A 111 -4.74 -5.76 -1.93
CA ASN A 111 -3.55 -6.24 -1.21
C ASN A 111 -3.49 -5.56 0.18
N SER A 112 -2.43 -5.80 0.93
CA SER A 112 -2.18 -5.14 2.22
C SER A 112 -0.67 -4.98 2.42
N GLU A 113 -0.27 -3.79 2.85
CA GLU A 113 1.11 -3.41 3.10
C GLU A 113 1.20 -2.70 4.45
N LEU A 114 1.91 -3.32 5.39
CA LEU A 114 2.12 -2.74 6.72
C LEU A 114 3.37 -1.86 6.70
N TYR A 115 3.23 -0.60 7.07
CA TYR A 115 4.33 0.35 7.12
C TYR A 115 4.90 0.47 8.51
N GLY A 116 6.22 0.54 8.61
CA GLY A 116 6.95 0.70 9.85
C GLY A 116 8.26 1.44 9.63
N VAL A 117 8.92 1.75 10.74
CA VAL A 117 10.15 2.52 10.77
C VAL A 117 11.34 1.59 10.89
N GLY A 118 12.38 1.81 10.09
CA GLY A 118 13.58 0.97 10.04
C GLY A 118 14.74 1.59 10.81
N CYS A 119 15.23 0.91 11.83
CA CYS A 119 16.42 1.28 12.58
C CYS A 119 17.56 0.28 12.30
N ARG A 120 18.78 0.63 12.72
CA ARG A 120 19.91 -0.32 12.75
C ARG A 120 19.52 -1.61 13.46
N LYS A 121 20.05 -2.74 13.02
CA LYS A 121 19.74 -4.04 13.63
C LYS A 121 20.11 -4.05 15.12
N GLY A 122 19.16 -4.43 15.98
CA GLY A 122 19.33 -4.45 17.44
C GLY A 122 19.24 -3.07 18.13
N SER A 123 18.87 -2.03 17.40
CA SER A 123 18.74 -0.67 17.95
C SER A 123 17.58 -0.55 18.95
N ASP A 124 17.81 0.10 20.09
CA ASP A 124 16.75 0.45 21.04
C ASP A 124 15.86 1.61 20.57
N LEU A 125 16.24 2.28 19.48
CA LEU A 125 15.47 3.38 18.90
C LEU A 125 14.07 2.93 18.43
N ALA A 126 13.94 1.71 17.91
CA ALA A 126 12.64 1.18 17.50
C ALA A 126 11.66 1.08 18.69
N SER A 127 12.14 0.65 19.87
CA SER A 127 11.36 0.62 21.10
C SER A 127 10.96 2.03 21.55
N PHE A 128 11.89 2.99 21.43
CA PHE A 128 11.60 4.39 21.76
C PHE A 128 10.53 4.97 20.84
N ILE A 129 10.63 4.74 19.52
CA ILE A 129 9.63 5.18 18.54
C ILE A 129 8.26 4.58 18.86
N ASN A 130 8.19 3.29 19.18
CA ASN A 130 6.94 2.63 19.59
C ASN A 130 6.33 3.28 20.85
N SER A 131 7.17 3.66 21.83
CA SER A 131 6.73 4.37 23.03
C SER A 131 6.13 5.74 22.69
N VAL A 132 6.81 6.52 21.84
CA VAL A 132 6.32 7.84 21.40
C VAL A 132 5.04 7.73 20.59
N MET A 133 4.96 6.78 19.66
CA MET A 133 3.75 6.53 18.87
C MET A 133 2.57 6.10 19.75
N GLY A 134 2.81 5.26 20.76
CA GLY A 134 1.77 4.88 21.73
C GLY A 134 1.25 6.07 22.53
N GLU A 135 2.12 6.96 23.00
CA GLU A 135 1.71 8.21 23.67
C GLU A 135 0.92 9.13 22.73
N ALA A 136 1.45 9.38 21.53
CA ALA A 136 0.86 10.29 20.55
C ALA A 136 -0.50 9.78 20.02
N TYR A 137 -0.67 8.46 19.94
CA TYR A 137 -1.97 7.88 19.59
C TYR A 137 -2.96 7.97 20.77
N ALA A 138 -2.49 7.79 22.01
CA ALA A 138 -3.34 7.85 23.18
C ALA A 138 -3.86 9.28 23.46
N ASP A 139 -3.07 10.30 23.15
CA ASP A 139 -3.43 11.71 23.38
C ASP A 139 -4.10 12.40 22.17
N GLY A 140 -4.15 11.74 21.01
CA GLY A 140 -4.80 12.24 19.80
C GLY A 140 -3.86 12.92 18.80
N THR A 141 -2.61 13.19 19.18
CA THR A 141 -1.63 13.88 18.33
C THR A 141 -1.39 13.16 17.01
N MET A 142 -1.24 11.82 17.04
CA MET A 142 -0.99 11.02 15.83
C MET A 142 -2.18 11.06 14.87
N GLN A 143 -3.41 11.09 15.40
CA GLN A 143 -4.64 11.20 14.62
C GLN A 143 -4.79 12.59 14.01
N GLU A 144 -4.44 13.65 14.74
CA GLU A 144 -4.44 15.02 14.22
C GLU A 144 -3.44 15.19 13.06
N LEU A 145 -2.24 14.61 13.18
CA LEU A 145 -1.28 14.55 12.07
C LEU A 145 -1.82 13.74 10.90
N ALA A 146 -2.41 12.57 11.17
CA ALA A 146 -2.96 11.72 10.12
C ALA A 146 -4.08 12.43 9.33
N ASN A 147 -4.98 13.14 10.02
CA ASN A 147 -6.04 13.93 9.39
C ASN A 147 -5.47 15.13 8.59
N THR A 148 -4.42 15.76 9.10
CA THR A 148 -3.75 16.88 8.42
C THR A 148 -3.22 16.48 7.05
N TYR A 149 -2.69 15.25 6.94
CA TYR A 149 -2.07 14.72 5.73
C TYR A 149 -2.96 13.74 4.95
N GLY A 150 -4.19 13.50 5.38
CA GLY A 150 -5.16 12.64 4.67
C GLY A 150 -4.87 11.14 4.76
N VAL A 151 -4.17 10.68 5.80
CA VAL A 151 -3.75 9.27 5.97
C VAL A 151 -4.51 8.53 7.07
N GLN A 152 -5.56 9.14 7.64
CA GLN A 152 -6.33 8.61 8.77
C GLN A 152 -6.96 7.24 8.50
N GLU A 153 -7.35 6.94 7.25
CA GLU A 153 -7.93 5.64 6.87
C GLU A 153 -6.89 4.50 6.84
N ALA A 154 -5.61 4.84 6.74
CA ALA A 154 -4.52 3.88 6.80
C ALA A 154 -3.95 3.72 8.22
N LEU A 155 -4.26 4.64 9.13
CA LEU A 155 -3.66 4.68 10.46
C LEU A 155 -4.04 3.45 11.29
N LEU A 156 -3.03 2.79 11.88
CA LEU A 156 -3.22 1.66 12.78
C LEU A 156 -3.21 2.10 14.24
N GLU A 157 -4.03 1.45 15.06
CA GLU A 157 -4.04 1.66 16.50
C GLU A 157 -2.66 1.34 17.10
N GLN A 158 -2.12 2.30 17.85
CA GLN A 158 -0.85 2.12 18.57
C GLN A 158 -1.13 1.78 20.02
N SER A 159 -0.70 0.59 20.43
CA SER A 159 -0.78 0.19 21.84
C SER A 159 0.24 0.96 22.68
N ALA A 160 -0.12 1.27 23.92
CA ALA A 160 0.83 1.82 24.89
C ALA A 160 2.05 0.90 25.03
N SER A 161 3.24 1.46 24.87
CA SER A 161 4.52 0.76 24.98
C SER A 161 5.44 1.57 25.88
N GLU A 162 6.17 0.90 26.77
CA GLU A 162 7.26 1.55 27.52
C GLU A 162 8.56 1.42 26.74
N PHE A 163 9.34 2.49 26.70
CA PHE A 163 10.70 2.45 26.15
C PHE A 163 11.59 1.53 26.99
N THR A 164 12.25 0.58 26.33
CA THR A 164 13.27 -0.28 26.93
C THR A 164 14.63 0.08 26.35
N ALA A 165 15.47 0.74 27.15
CA ALA A 165 16.83 1.10 26.75
C ALA A 165 17.73 -0.14 26.58
N SER A 166 18.65 -0.07 25.62
CA SER A 166 19.74 -1.04 25.51
C SER A 166 20.78 -0.83 26.61
N GLU A 167 21.19 -1.90 27.28
CA GLU A 167 22.16 -1.86 28.39
C GLU A 167 23.59 -1.55 27.93
N THR A 168 23.94 -1.83 26.67
CA THR A 168 25.35 -1.79 26.21
C THR A 168 25.60 -0.97 24.95
N ASP A 169 24.61 -0.83 24.07
CA ASP A 169 24.75 -0.11 22.79
C ASP A 169 23.42 0.58 22.47
N SER A 170 23.17 1.69 23.16
CA SER A 170 21.93 2.46 23.04
C SER A 170 22.09 3.50 21.93
N ASP A 171 21.31 3.33 20.87
CA ASP A 171 21.22 4.28 19.78
C ASP A 171 20.46 5.53 20.22
N VAL A 172 19.46 5.40 21.09
CA VAL A 172 18.80 6.54 21.74
C VAL A 172 19.82 7.42 22.44
N LYS A 173 20.67 6.83 23.29
CA LYS A 173 21.72 7.58 23.98
C LYS A 173 22.74 8.19 23.01
N TYR A 174 23.17 7.42 22.00
CA TYR A 174 24.07 7.92 20.95
C TYR A 174 23.50 9.16 20.23
N ILE A 175 22.22 9.14 19.87
CA ILE A 175 21.53 10.24 19.19
C ILE A 175 21.40 11.45 20.11
N GLN A 176 21.03 11.25 21.37
CA GLN A 176 20.96 12.31 22.38
C GLN A 176 22.32 12.98 22.61
N ASP A 177 23.39 12.18 22.75
CA ASP A 177 24.75 12.70 22.94
C ASP A 177 25.25 13.45 21.69
N LYS A 178 24.84 13.02 20.48
CA LYS A 178 25.14 13.67 19.20
C LYS A 178 24.32 14.96 18.99
N GLY A 179 23.10 15.03 19.55
CA GLY A 179 22.21 16.18 19.45
C GLY A 179 21.41 16.27 18.14
N THR A 180 21.39 15.22 17.32
CA THR A 180 20.64 15.21 16.05
C THR A 180 20.14 13.82 15.69
N LEU A 181 18.85 13.68 15.37
CA LEU A 181 18.27 12.51 14.73
C LEU A 181 18.38 12.66 13.20
N ILE A 182 19.12 11.77 12.55
CA ILE A 182 19.25 11.79 11.09
C ILE A 182 18.29 10.78 10.46
N VAL A 183 17.31 11.27 9.71
CA VAL A 183 16.24 10.47 9.08
C VAL A 183 16.54 10.32 7.59
N GLY A 184 16.68 9.08 7.13
CA GLY A 184 16.79 8.74 5.72
C GLY A 184 15.42 8.61 5.07
N ILE A 185 15.19 9.36 4.00
CA ILE A 185 13.90 9.47 3.32
C ILE A 185 14.04 9.49 1.79
N THR A 186 12.92 9.36 1.09
CA THR A 186 12.75 9.77 -0.32
C THR A 186 11.50 10.64 -0.44
N GLU A 187 11.31 11.30 -1.59
CA GLU A 187 10.10 12.08 -1.82
C GLU A 187 8.93 11.14 -2.12
N PHE A 188 7.98 11.08 -1.20
CA PHE A 188 6.81 10.21 -1.23
C PHE A 188 5.63 10.87 -0.49
N ALA A 189 4.89 11.72 -1.20
CA ALA A 189 3.68 12.33 -0.65
C ALA A 189 2.57 11.26 -0.43
N PRO A 190 1.78 11.33 0.65
CA PRO A 190 1.76 12.37 1.69
C PRO A 190 2.66 12.09 2.92
N MET A 191 3.57 11.11 2.84
CA MET A 191 4.41 10.68 3.96
C MET A 191 5.59 11.62 4.20
N ASP A 192 6.40 11.89 3.16
CA ASP A 192 7.49 12.85 3.18
C ASP A 192 7.58 13.58 1.84
N TYR A 193 7.39 14.88 1.84
CA TYR A 193 7.47 15.72 0.65
C TYR A 193 7.88 17.14 1.00
N LYS A 194 8.25 17.92 -0.01
CA LYS A 194 8.65 19.30 0.18
C LYS A 194 7.45 20.24 0.25
N SER A 195 7.43 21.09 1.26
CA SER A 195 6.53 22.25 1.32
C SER A 195 6.92 23.28 0.26
N ALA A 196 6.09 24.33 0.10
CA ALA A 196 6.41 25.46 -0.76
C ALA A 196 7.69 26.22 -0.34
N ASP A 197 8.08 26.10 0.94
CA ASP A 197 9.25 26.72 1.54
C ASP A 197 10.48 25.78 1.56
N ASP A 198 10.43 24.66 0.83
CA ASP A 198 11.48 23.63 0.75
C ASP A 198 11.77 22.92 2.09
N GLU A 199 10.79 22.88 2.99
CA GLU A 199 10.85 22.10 4.23
C GLU A 199 10.27 20.69 4.02
N TRP A 200 10.86 19.69 4.67
CA TRP A 200 10.29 18.34 4.67
C TRP A 200 9.07 18.30 5.59
N ILE A 201 7.92 18.00 5.01
CA ILE A 201 6.62 17.86 5.68
C ILE A 201 5.97 16.55 5.23
N GLY A 202 4.84 16.22 5.86
CA GLY A 202 4.16 14.95 5.65
C GLY A 202 3.99 14.18 6.95
N PHE A 203 3.22 13.10 6.90
CA PHE A 203 2.91 12.34 8.09
C PHE A 203 4.16 11.75 8.77
N ASP A 204 5.05 11.15 7.99
CA ASP A 204 6.29 10.55 8.51
C ASP A 204 7.29 11.62 8.93
N ALA A 205 7.45 12.69 8.15
CA ALA A 205 8.32 13.80 8.50
C ALA A 205 7.94 14.45 9.84
N ASP A 206 6.65 14.69 10.06
CA ASP A 206 6.17 15.33 11.29
C ASP A 206 6.17 14.38 12.49
N MET A 207 5.90 13.07 12.27
CA MET A 207 6.12 12.08 13.32
C MET A 207 7.61 11.95 13.69
N ALA A 208 8.52 12.05 12.72
CA ALA A 208 9.95 12.05 12.97
C ALA A 208 10.41 13.30 13.75
N LYS A 209 9.84 14.48 13.45
CA LYS A 209 10.03 15.71 14.24
C LYS A 209 9.56 15.52 15.68
N LEU A 210 8.38 14.93 15.89
CA LEU A 210 7.85 14.64 17.22
C LEU A 210 8.78 13.69 18.00
N VAL A 211 9.30 12.64 17.36
CA VAL A 211 10.28 11.74 17.98
C VAL A 211 11.58 12.48 18.34
N ALA A 212 12.08 13.34 17.45
CA ALA A 212 13.26 14.15 17.74
C ALA A 212 13.04 15.12 18.91
N GLU A 213 11.86 15.75 19.00
CA GLU A 213 11.46 16.58 20.14
C GLU A 213 11.48 15.77 21.45
N LYS A 214 10.91 14.57 21.45
CA LYS A 214 10.89 13.67 22.63
C LYS A 214 12.29 13.18 23.01
N LEU A 215 13.19 13.05 22.05
CA LEU A 215 14.61 12.78 22.29
C LEU A 215 15.36 14.00 22.83
N GLY A 216 14.85 15.22 22.62
CA GLY A 216 15.51 16.48 22.97
C GLY A 216 16.61 16.86 21.97
N VAL A 217 16.46 16.52 20.70
CA VAL A 217 17.46 16.72 19.63
C VAL A 217 16.86 17.41 18.42
N GLU A 218 17.71 17.94 17.55
CA GLU A 218 17.30 18.44 16.23
C GLU A 218 16.99 17.27 15.28
N VAL A 219 16.08 17.45 14.32
CA VAL A 219 15.88 16.51 13.23
C VAL A 219 16.61 16.97 11.98
N GLN A 220 17.24 16.04 11.26
CA GLN A 220 17.82 16.27 9.94
C GLN A 220 17.33 15.19 8.98
N PHE A 221 16.81 15.60 7.83
CA PHE A 221 16.41 14.69 6.77
C PHE A 221 17.51 14.58 5.70
N ILE A 222 17.80 13.36 5.28
CA ILE A 222 18.73 13.05 4.20
C ILE A 222 17.98 12.24 3.15
N VAL A 223 17.98 12.73 1.91
CA VAL A 223 17.52 11.94 0.78
C VAL A 223 18.53 10.84 0.51
N ILE A 224 18.10 9.59 0.55
CA ILE A 224 18.96 8.43 0.34
C ILE A 224 18.60 7.70 -0.96
N ASP A 225 19.52 6.89 -1.45
CA ASP A 225 19.16 5.81 -2.36
C ASP A 225 18.45 4.72 -1.56
N TRP A 226 17.17 4.47 -1.88
CA TRP A 226 16.34 3.52 -1.14
C TRP A 226 16.90 2.10 -1.15
N ASP A 227 17.62 1.70 -2.20
CA ASP A 227 18.23 0.37 -2.28
C ASP A 227 19.43 0.24 -1.34
N MET A 228 20.05 1.38 -0.97
CA MET A 228 21.20 1.45 -0.08
C MET A 228 20.84 1.67 1.40
N LYS A 229 19.56 1.78 1.75
CA LYS A 229 19.08 2.15 3.09
C LYS A 229 19.67 1.33 4.25
N VAL A 230 19.90 0.02 4.07
CA VAL A 230 20.56 -0.82 5.08
C VAL A 230 22.01 -0.40 5.29
N ASN A 231 22.74 -0.16 4.20
CA ASN A 231 24.12 0.31 4.25
C ASN A 231 24.24 1.71 4.86
N GLU A 232 23.28 2.61 4.59
CA GLU A 232 23.23 3.94 5.19
C GLU A 232 23.03 3.87 6.71
N LEU A 233 22.16 2.96 7.19
CA LEU A 233 21.97 2.68 8.61
C LEU A 233 23.25 2.11 9.24
N ASP A 234 23.82 1.06 8.64
CA ASP A 234 25.01 0.35 9.16
C ASP A 234 26.24 1.26 9.23
N SER A 235 26.37 2.18 8.26
CA SER A 235 27.46 3.16 8.21
C SER A 235 27.22 4.37 9.12
N LYS A 236 26.07 4.43 9.81
CA LYS A 236 25.60 5.57 10.62
C LYS A 236 25.53 6.89 9.85
N ASN A 237 25.33 6.83 8.52
CA ASN A 237 25.02 8.02 7.72
C ASN A 237 23.61 8.53 8.03
N ILE A 238 22.70 7.60 8.37
CA ILE A 238 21.38 7.88 8.93
C ILE A 238 21.18 7.06 10.21
N ASP A 239 20.27 7.51 11.07
CA ASP A 239 19.87 6.81 12.29
C ASP A 239 18.63 5.95 12.11
N VAL A 240 17.76 6.36 11.18
CA VAL A 240 16.46 5.75 10.96
C VAL A 240 16.06 5.94 9.49
N VAL A 241 15.36 4.96 8.93
CA VAL A 241 14.67 5.03 7.64
C VAL A 241 13.17 5.14 7.93
N TRP A 242 12.55 6.23 7.50
CA TRP A 242 11.15 6.52 7.81
C TRP A 242 10.50 7.21 6.63
N ASN A 243 9.84 6.43 5.76
CA ASN A 243 9.25 6.92 4.52
C ASN A 243 8.28 5.88 3.92
N GLY A 244 7.20 5.57 4.64
CA GLY A 244 6.20 4.57 4.23
C GLY A 244 6.78 3.18 3.98
N MET A 245 7.77 2.75 4.77
CA MET A 245 8.52 1.53 4.48
C MET A 245 7.69 0.27 4.77
N THR A 246 7.39 -0.50 3.72
CA THR A 246 6.73 -1.81 3.86
C THR A 246 7.57 -2.80 4.67
N LEU A 247 6.96 -3.33 5.72
CA LEU A 247 7.52 -4.30 6.65
C LEU A 247 7.52 -5.73 6.09
N THR A 248 8.35 -5.95 5.06
CA THR A 248 8.59 -7.27 4.47
C THR A 248 9.45 -8.16 5.38
N ASP A 249 9.45 -9.47 5.15
CA ASP A 249 10.34 -10.40 5.85
C ASP A 249 11.82 -10.05 5.67
N GLY A 250 12.20 -9.56 4.49
CA GLY A 250 13.57 -9.11 4.21
C GLY A 250 13.94 -7.87 5.03
N VAL A 251 13.04 -6.89 5.13
CA VAL A 251 13.23 -5.68 5.96
C VAL A 251 13.36 -6.06 7.43
N LYS A 252 12.43 -6.86 7.96
CA LYS A 252 12.47 -7.32 9.36
C LYS A 252 13.70 -8.18 9.68
N ALA A 253 14.22 -8.91 8.70
CA ALA A 253 15.45 -9.66 8.86
C ALA A 253 16.67 -8.71 8.94
N ALA A 254 16.75 -7.72 8.04
CA ALA A 254 17.90 -6.83 7.91
C ALA A 254 17.97 -5.71 8.97
N MET A 255 16.83 -5.27 9.50
CA MET A 255 16.73 -4.10 10.38
C MET A 255 16.08 -4.43 11.72
N GLU A 256 16.15 -3.50 12.66
CA GLU A 256 15.21 -3.47 13.79
C GLU A 256 14.05 -2.56 13.38
N CYS A 257 12.81 -3.00 13.59
CA CYS A 257 11.65 -2.28 13.08
C CYS A 257 10.72 -1.83 14.21
N SER A 258 10.08 -0.68 14.02
CA SER A 258 8.92 -0.31 14.84
C SER A 258 7.76 -1.29 14.61
N ASN A 259 6.73 -1.17 15.44
CA ASN A 259 5.42 -1.69 15.14
C ASN A 259 4.88 -1.05 13.84
N ALA A 260 3.94 -1.73 13.19
CA ALA A 260 3.26 -1.16 12.05
C ALA A 260 2.41 0.04 12.48
N TYR A 261 2.56 1.18 11.79
CA TYR A 261 1.82 2.40 12.08
C TYR A 261 0.76 2.74 11.04
N CYS A 262 0.91 2.25 9.80
CA CYS A 262 -0.10 2.33 8.76
C CYS A 262 -0.29 0.98 8.06
N GLU A 263 -1.51 0.72 7.56
CA GLU A 263 -1.83 -0.31 6.58
C GLU A 263 -2.25 0.36 5.27
N ASN A 264 -1.37 0.31 4.26
CA ASN A 264 -1.70 0.72 2.90
C ASN A 264 -2.28 -0.47 2.11
N ALA A 265 -3.02 -0.16 1.05
CA ALA A 265 -3.56 -1.14 0.13
C ALA A 265 -3.86 -0.49 -1.22
N GLN A 266 -3.88 -1.28 -2.28
CA GLN A 266 -4.53 -0.94 -3.53
C GLN A 266 -6.05 -1.09 -3.33
N VAL A 267 -6.78 0.00 -3.48
CA VAL A 267 -8.21 0.08 -3.20
C VAL A 267 -9.01 0.45 -4.42
N VAL A 268 -10.24 -0.04 -4.49
CA VAL A 268 -11.18 0.31 -5.55
C VAL A 268 -11.95 1.58 -5.19
N ILE A 269 -11.96 2.55 -6.11
CA ILE A 269 -12.67 3.82 -6.00
C ILE A 269 -13.85 3.86 -6.98
N THR A 270 -15.00 4.33 -6.51
CA THR A 270 -16.21 4.53 -7.34
C THR A 270 -16.84 5.91 -7.09
N LYS A 271 -17.88 6.25 -7.85
CA LYS A 271 -18.84 7.31 -7.47
C LYS A 271 -19.77 6.84 -6.34
#